data_AF-A0A538I165-F1
#
_entry.id   AF-A0A538I165-F1
#
_cell.length_a   1.000
_cell.length_b   1.000
_cell.length_c   1.000
_cell.angle_alpha   90.00
_cell.angle_beta   90.00
_cell.angle_gamma   90.00
#
_symmetry.space_group_name_H-M   'P 1'
#
loop_
_entity.id
_entity.type
_entity.pdbx_description
1 polymer ?
#
loop_
_entity_poly.entity_id
_entity_poly.type
_entity_poly.pdbx_seq_one_letter_code
_entity_poly.pdbx_strand_id
1 'polypeptide(L)'
;MGGNRPVWSAFDVLGSIGRGVYPPVAPADDSLFGAVAGTYVGRPGAGQPVEMVIVRDRRGLVCQTSDQELNGRIAHLADDRFFYRVDPNQRLVFLRDAFGEITALEITNLAYEGFHLRLRRVR
;
A
#
# COMPACT_ATOMS: atom_id res chain seq x y z
N MET A 1 -30.94 -16.35 -16.28
CA MET A 1 -29.99 -15.77 -17.25
C MET A 1 -29.22 -14.68 -16.52
N GLY A 2 -27.98 -14.94 -16.13
CA GLY A 2 -27.13 -13.99 -15.40
C GLY A 2 -26.52 -12.97 -16.37
N GLY A 3 -27.01 -11.73 -16.31
CA GLY A 3 -26.48 -10.61 -17.08
C GLY A 3 -25.19 -10.07 -16.45
N ASN A 4 -24.12 -10.10 -17.24
CA ASN A 4 -22.78 -9.64 -16.93
C ASN A 4 -22.76 -8.12 -16.63
N ARG A 5 -22.10 -7.72 -15.55
CA ARG A 5 -22.01 -6.33 -15.04
C ARG A 5 -21.22 -5.41 -15.99
N PRO A 6 -21.56 -4.13 -16.17
CA PRO A 6 -20.55 -3.14 -16.49
C PRO A 6 -19.79 -2.82 -15.20
N VAL A 7 -18.60 -3.38 -15.03
CA VAL A 7 -17.65 -2.90 -14.02
C VAL A 7 -17.11 -1.58 -14.55
N TRP A 8 -17.71 -0.47 -14.14
CA TRP A 8 -17.06 0.83 -14.27
C TRP A 8 -15.78 0.78 -13.45
N SER A 9 -14.65 0.83 -14.15
CA SER A 9 -13.34 0.91 -13.51
C SER A 9 -13.14 2.37 -13.11
N ALA A 10 -12.70 2.63 -11.87
CA ALA A 10 -12.45 3.98 -11.36
C ALA A 10 -11.30 4.73 -12.08
N PHE A 11 -10.85 4.22 -13.23
CA PHE A 11 -9.86 4.81 -14.13
C PHE A 11 -10.47 5.76 -15.18
N ASP A 12 -11.79 5.77 -15.39
CA ASP A 12 -12.42 6.70 -16.35
C ASP A 12 -12.36 8.18 -15.92
N VAL A 13 -11.84 8.47 -14.72
CA VAL A 13 -11.58 9.84 -14.23
C VAL A 13 -10.07 10.10 -14.07
N LEU A 14 -9.26 9.56 -14.98
CA LEU A 14 -7.91 10.07 -15.26
C LEU A 14 -8.01 11.23 -16.26
N GLY A 15 -8.63 12.33 -15.81
CA GLY A 15 -8.54 13.60 -16.50
C GLY A 15 -7.12 14.15 -16.39
N SER A 16 -6.26 13.79 -17.34
CA SER A 16 -5.21 14.67 -17.86
C SER A 16 -3.94 14.92 -17.03
N ILE A 17 -3.33 13.93 -16.37
CA ILE A 17 -1.92 14.10 -15.95
C ILE A 17 -1.12 12.78 -16.05
N GLY A 18 -0.18 12.75 -17.00
CA GLY A 18 1.06 11.96 -16.95
C GLY A 18 0.95 10.44 -17.11
N ARG A 19 1.59 9.90 -18.16
CA ARG A 19 1.88 8.46 -18.30
C ARG A 19 2.78 7.96 -17.16
N GLY A 20 2.19 7.61 -16.02
CA GLY A 20 2.71 6.57 -15.13
C GLY A 20 1.92 5.30 -15.41
N VAL A 21 2.58 4.25 -15.91
CA VAL A 21 1.92 2.94 -16.07
C VAL A 21 1.76 2.35 -14.67
N TYR A 22 0.67 2.68 -14.00
CA TYR A 22 0.35 2.06 -12.72
C TYR A 22 -0.06 0.59 -12.97
N PRO A 23 0.44 -0.36 -12.18
CA PRO A 23 0.05 -1.76 -12.31
C PRO A 23 -1.46 -1.93 -12.09
N PRO A 24 -2.07 -2.97 -12.70
CA PRO A 24 -3.50 -3.23 -12.57
C PRO A 24 -3.87 -3.45 -11.10
N VAL A 25 -4.76 -2.61 -10.59
CA VAL A 25 -5.26 -2.64 -9.20
C VAL A 25 -6.27 -3.77 -9.07
N ALA A 26 -6.07 -4.70 -8.12
CA ALA A 26 -7.09 -5.70 -7.82
C ALA A 26 -8.20 -5.11 -6.97
N PRO A 27 -9.43 -5.66 -7.09
CA PRO A 27 -10.44 -5.42 -6.10
C PRO A 27 -9.90 -5.79 -4.71
N ALA A 28 -10.11 -4.89 -3.75
CA ALA A 28 -9.88 -5.12 -2.35
C ALA A 28 -11.22 -4.94 -1.65
N ASP A 29 -11.52 -5.82 -0.70
CA ASP A 29 -12.70 -5.70 0.12
C ASP A 29 -12.40 -5.01 1.45
N ASP A 30 -13.47 -4.69 2.15
CA ASP A 30 -13.44 -4.04 3.46
C ASP A 30 -12.67 -4.84 4.51
N SER A 31 -12.66 -6.17 4.39
CA SER A 31 -11.96 -7.06 5.30
C SER A 31 -10.45 -6.95 5.12
N LEU A 32 -9.98 -6.91 3.87
CA LEU A 32 -8.57 -6.69 3.55
C LEU A 32 -8.09 -5.33 4.05
N PHE A 33 -8.88 -4.28 3.80
CA PHE A 33 -8.54 -2.92 4.27
C PHE A 33 -8.52 -2.81 5.80
N GLY A 34 -9.44 -3.48 6.49
CA GLY A 34 -9.44 -3.57 7.94
C GLY A 34 -8.20 -4.32 8.46
N ALA A 35 -7.82 -5.41 7.82
CA ALA A 35 -6.67 -6.23 8.22
C ALA A 35 -5.34 -5.46 8.13
N VAL A 36 -5.14 -4.65 7.08
CA VAL A 36 -3.89 -3.91 6.84
C VAL A 36 -3.82 -2.57 7.59
N ALA A 37 -4.96 -1.99 7.98
CA ALA A 37 -4.98 -0.75 8.74
C ALA A 37 -4.32 -0.95 10.12
N GLY A 38 -3.46 -0.03 10.52
CA GLY A 38 -2.69 -0.16 11.76
C GLY A 38 -1.45 0.73 11.79
N THR A 39 -0.70 0.61 12.87
CA THR A 39 0.57 1.33 13.05
C THR A 39 1.73 0.38 12.88
N TYR A 40 2.71 0.79 12.08
CA TYR A 40 3.90 0.04 11.72
C TYR A 40 5.14 0.85 12.09
N VAL A 41 6.09 0.25 12.80
CA VAL A 41 7.31 0.94 13.25
C VAL A 41 8.53 0.14 12.86
N GLY A 42 9.55 0.82 12.36
CA GLY A 42 10.83 0.22 12.04
C GLY A 42 11.94 1.25 11.93
N ARG A 43 13.13 0.81 11.56
CA ARG A 43 14.28 1.68 11.41
C ARG A 43 15.06 1.29 10.15
N PRO A 44 15.28 2.21 9.20
CA PRO A 44 16.16 1.97 8.07
C PRO A 44 17.61 2.05 8.54
N GLY A 45 18.32 0.93 8.68
CA GLY A 45 19.76 0.91 9.02
C GLY A 45 20.17 1.88 10.15
N ALA A 46 21.07 2.81 9.84
CA ALA A 46 21.56 3.86 10.76
C ALA A 46 20.65 5.10 10.87
N GLY A 47 19.46 5.08 10.25
CA GLY A 47 18.51 6.19 10.23
C GLY A 47 17.63 6.31 11.48
N GLN A 48 16.78 7.34 11.48
CA GLN A 48 15.78 7.55 12.54
C GLN A 48 14.66 6.49 12.47
N PRO A 49 14.03 6.15 13.60
CA PRO A 49 12.81 5.36 13.58
C PRO A 49 11.75 5.99 12.66
N VAL A 50 11.11 5.14 11.86
CA VAL A 50 9.97 5.51 11.01
C VAL A 50 8.73 4.89 11.62
N GLU A 51 7.73 5.73 11.88
CA GLU A 51 6.39 5.30 12.27
C GLU A 51 5.44 5.59 11.12
N MET A 52 4.77 4.53 10.67
CA MET A 52 3.85 4.55 9.56
C MET A 52 2.47 4.13 10.03
N VAL A 53 1.50 5.01 9.86
CA VAL A 53 0.11 4.82 10.23
C VAL A 53 -0.69 4.63 8.95
N ILE A 54 -1.28 3.44 8.79
CA ILE A 54 -2.14 3.10 7.66
C ILE A 54 -3.58 3.16 8.13
N VAL A 55 -4.34 4.08 7.54
CA VAL A 55 -5.75 4.30 7.85
C VAL A 55 -6.61 4.05 6.63
N ARG A 56 -7.82 3.56 6.88
CA ARG A 56 -8.86 3.48 5.88
C ARG A 56 -9.67 4.77 5.86
N ASP A 57 -9.82 5.38 4.70
CA ASP A 57 -10.77 6.46 4.44
C ASP A 57 -11.90 5.99 3.50
N ARG A 58 -12.80 6.91 3.13
CA ARG A 58 -13.93 6.61 2.22
C ARG A 58 -13.50 6.24 0.79
N ARG A 59 -12.24 6.44 0.43
CA ARG A 59 -11.68 6.30 -0.91
C ARG A 59 -10.59 5.21 -0.99
N GLY A 60 -10.26 4.55 0.13
CA GLY A 60 -9.30 3.45 0.19
C GLY A 60 -8.37 3.57 1.39
N LEU A 61 -7.12 3.12 1.20
CA LEU A 61 -6.08 3.18 2.23
C LEU A 61 -5.19 4.40 2.02
N VAL A 62 -4.82 5.03 3.13
CA VAL A 62 -3.90 6.15 3.19
C VAL A 62 -2.82 5.84 4.21
N CYS A 63 -1.59 6.13 3.86
CA CYS A 63 -0.45 6.09 4.77
C CYS A 63 -0.08 7.50 5.22
N GLN A 64 0.21 7.62 6.52
CA GLN A 64 0.74 8.79 7.19
C GLN A 64 2.00 8.43 7.98
N THR A 65 3.07 9.20 7.85
CA THR A 65 4.36 9.03 8.53
C THR A 65 5.04 10.39 8.69
N SER A 66 6.03 10.44 9.58
CA SER A 66 6.90 11.62 9.77
C SER A 66 7.72 11.93 8.51
N ASP A 67 7.99 10.93 7.69
CA ASP A 67 8.64 11.09 6.40
C ASP A 67 7.61 11.46 5.33
N GLN A 68 7.63 12.70 4.86
CA GLN A 68 6.64 13.19 3.89
C GLN A 68 6.70 12.43 2.55
N GLU A 69 7.83 11.81 2.20
CA GLU A 69 7.98 11.05 0.95
C GLU A 69 7.20 9.73 0.98
N LEU A 70 6.93 9.21 2.17
CA LEU A 70 6.17 7.98 2.39
C LEU A 70 4.68 8.25 2.69
N ASN A 71 4.23 9.50 2.58
CA ASN A 71 2.81 9.87 2.71
C ASN A 71 2.07 9.69 1.39
N GLY A 72 0.95 8.97 1.40
CA GLY A 72 0.22 8.77 0.17
C GLY A 72 -0.90 7.75 0.24
N ARG A 73 -1.59 7.59 -0.89
CA ARG A 73 -2.60 6.55 -1.07
C ARG A 73 -1.95 5.22 -1.40
N ILE A 74 -2.50 4.16 -0.83
CA ILE A 74 -2.07 2.79 -1.08
C ILE A 74 -3.11 2.12 -1.99
N ALA A 75 -2.64 1.50 -3.07
CA ALA A 75 -3.46 0.71 -3.98
C ALA A 75 -3.15 -0.79 -3.80
N HIS A 76 -4.19 -1.62 -3.73
CA HIS A 76 -4.05 -3.08 -3.69
C HIS A 76 -3.83 -3.62 -5.11
N LEU A 77 -2.86 -4.51 -5.29
CA LEU A 77 -2.59 -5.13 -6.59
C LEU A 77 -3.05 -6.57 -6.70
N ALA A 78 -2.58 -7.45 -5.81
CA ALA A 78 -2.89 -8.88 -5.73
C ALA A 78 -1.99 -9.51 -4.64
N ASP A 79 -2.38 -10.66 -4.08
CA ASP A 79 -1.52 -11.50 -3.22
C ASP A 79 -0.81 -10.72 -2.09
N ASP A 80 -1.56 -9.88 -1.35
CA ASP A 80 -1.05 -9.01 -0.28
C ASP A 80 0.03 -7.99 -0.71
N ARG A 81 0.14 -7.72 -2.02
CA ARG A 81 1.01 -6.68 -2.57
C ARG A 81 0.23 -5.39 -2.77
N PHE A 82 0.84 -4.31 -2.35
CA PHE A 82 0.30 -2.97 -2.45
C PHE A 82 1.36 -2.02 -2.99
N PHE A 83 0.94 -0.91 -3.60
CA PHE A 83 1.84 0.14 -4.07
C PHE A 83 1.46 1.50 -3.51
N TYR A 84 2.46 2.35 -3.30
CA TYR A 84 2.23 3.76 -3.13
C TYR A 84 1.80 4.35 -4.46
N ARG A 85 0.69 5.09 -4.45
CA ARG A 85 0.24 5.80 -5.65
C ARG A 85 1.10 7.03 -5.97
N VAL A 86 1.87 7.52 -4.99
CA VAL A 86 2.68 8.75 -5.10
C VAL A 86 4.05 8.49 -5.73
N ASP A 87 4.66 7.32 -5.49
CA ASP A 87 5.91 6.89 -6.13
C ASP A 87 5.74 5.48 -6.72
N PRO A 88 5.71 5.33 -8.07
CA PRO A 88 5.56 4.02 -8.70
C PRO A 88 6.76 3.10 -8.45
N ASN A 89 7.88 3.62 -7.97
CA ASN A 89 9.05 2.83 -7.60
C ASN A 89 8.93 2.25 -6.18
N GLN A 90 7.97 2.69 -5.37
CA GLN A 90 7.80 2.18 -4.01
C GLN A 90 6.75 1.08 -3.94
N ARG A 91 7.19 -0.11 -3.52
CA ARG A 91 6.35 -1.28 -3.32
C ARG A 91 6.21 -1.60 -1.84
N LEU A 92 4.97 -1.86 -1.42
CA LEU A 92 4.61 -2.34 -0.09
C LEU A 92 4.23 -3.83 -0.16
N VAL A 93 4.71 -4.61 0.80
CA VAL A 93 4.30 -6.00 0.98
C VAL A 93 3.95 -6.22 2.43
N PHE A 94 2.69 -6.60 2.70
CA PHE A 94 2.30 -6.99 4.05
C PHE A 94 2.68 -8.44 4.29
N LEU A 95 3.35 -8.68 5.41
CA LEU A 95 3.75 -10.01 5.83
C LEU A 95 2.75 -10.54 6.84
N ARG A 96 2.27 -11.74 6.56
CA ARG A 96 1.39 -12.50 7.44
C ARG A 96 2.17 -13.57 8.19
N ASP A 97 1.73 -13.87 9.40
CA ASP A 97 2.19 -15.06 10.12
C ASP A 97 1.47 -16.33 9.65
N ALA A 98 1.75 -17.46 10.32
CA ALA A 98 1.13 -18.76 10.02
C ALA A 98 -0.39 -18.79 10.25
N PHE A 99 -0.94 -17.83 10.99
CA PHE A 99 -2.38 -17.70 11.27
C PHE A 99 -3.06 -16.72 10.29
N GLY A 100 -2.31 -16.12 9.37
CA GLY A 100 -2.83 -15.15 8.41
C GLY A 100 -2.89 -13.72 8.94
N GLU A 101 -2.37 -13.45 10.14
CA GLU A 101 -2.36 -12.12 10.75
C GLU A 101 -1.22 -11.28 10.21
N ILE A 102 -1.50 -10.02 9.87
CA ILE A 102 -0.46 -9.10 9.40
C ILE A 102 0.42 -8.69 10.58
N THR A 103 1.71 -9.04 10.50
CA THR A 103 2.70 -8.79 11.56
C THR A 103 3.73 -7.74 11.16
N ALA A 104 3.93 -7.52 9.86
CA ALA A 104 4.91 -6.56 9.35
C ALA A 104 4.54 -6.02 7.97
N LEU A 105 5.24 -4.96 7.59
CA LEU A 105 5.19 -4.30 6.30
C LEU A 105 6.62 -4.15 5.78
N GLU A 106 6.89 -4.62 4.57
CA GLU A 106 8.13 -4.39 3.87
C GLU A 106 7.94 -3.34 2.78
N ILE A 107 8.85 -2.37 2.75
CA ILE A 107 8.90 -1.27 1.79
C ILE A 107 10.19 -1.42 1.00
N THR A 108 10.04 -1.47 -0.32
CA THR A 108 11.17 -1.57 -1.25
C THR A 108 11.08 -0.44 -2.27
N ASN A 109 12.22 0.15 -2.61
CA ASN A 109 12.30 1.10 -3.71
C ASN A 109 12.95 0.41 -4.92
N LEU A 110 12.17 0.21 -5.97
CA LEU A 110 12.56 -0.46 -7.20
C LEU A 110 13.57 0.35 -8.03
N ALA A 111 13.66 1.66 -7.81
CA ALA A 111 14.63 2.53 -8.48
C ALA A 111 15.98 2.60 -7.75
N TYR A 112 16.04 2.20 -6.47
CA TYR A 112 17.25 2.23 -5.66
C TYR A 112 17.60 0.84 -5.14
N GLU A 113 18.60 0.22 -5.76
CA GLU A 113 19.12 -1.07 -5.34
C GLU A 113 19.60 -0.99 -3.87
N GLY A 114 19.01 -1.79 -2.99
CA GLY A 114 19.37 -1.86 -1.58
C GLY A 114 18.50 -1.06 -0.61
N PHE A 115 17.53 -0.24 -1.07
CA PHE A 115 16.54 0.32 -0.16
C PHE A 115 15.49 -0.74 0.21
N HIS A 116 15.63 -1.26 1.43
CA HIS A 116 14.69 -2.20 2.02
C HIS A 116 14.41 -1.81 3.47
N LEU A 117 13.16 -1.44 3.75
CA LEU A 117 12.72 -1.07 5.09
C LEU A 117 11.63 -2.04 5.55
N ARG A 118 11.86 -2.67 6.70
CA ARG A 118 10.86 -3.52 7.35
C ARG A 118 10.32 -2.82 8.59
N LEU A 119 9.00 -2.67 8.62
CA LEU A 119 8.25 -2.09 9.72
C LEU A 119 7.44 -3.19 10.41
N ARG A 120 7.54 -3.31 11.73
CA ARG A 120 6.74 -4.24 12.53
C ARG A 120 5.41 -3.60 12.87
N ARG A 121 4.31 -4.35 12.76
CA ARG A 121 3.01 -3.88 13.26
C ARG A 121 3.05 -3.78 14.79
N VAL A 122 2.51 -2.70 15.34
CA VAL A 122 2.45 -2.45 16.78
C VAL A 122 1.04 -2.19 17.30
N ARG A 123 0.10 -1.80 16.42
CA ARG A 123 -1.31 -1.57 16.70
C ARG A 123 -2.17 -1.83 15.47
#